data_AF-A0A4U1B9Z2-F1
#
_entry.id   AF-A0A4U1B9Z2-F1
#
_cell.length_a   1.000
_cell.length_b   1.000
_cell.length_c   1.000
_cell.angle_alpha   90.00
_cell.angle_beta   90.00
_cell.angle_gamma   90.00
#
_symmetry.space_group_name_H-M   'P 1'
#
loop_
_entity.id
_entity.type
_entity.pdbx_description
1 polymer ?
#
loop_
_entity_poly.entity_id
_entity_poly.type
_entity_poly.pdbx_seq_one_letter_code
_entity_poly.pdbx_strand_id
1 'polypeptide(L)'
;MRLLAGITEIGEQREFCIDNDHIFQLTITEQSRYTHVVEFRQLTRKESDSLRIGKLLPKPTMIIRLYHDARVAEVIETAKSRAIKPRYDYPNPSMLHPDEKQQTYQFLTEWLQTCLRLGQTAIK
;
A
#
# COMPACT_ATOMS: atom_id res chain seq x y z
N MET A 1 4.04 14.71 -6.04
CA MET A 1 3.32 13.41 -6.11
C MET A 1 1.84 13.66 -5.83
N ARG A 2 0.91 13.39 -6.77
CA ARG A 2 -0.54 13.68 -6.63
C ARG A 2 -1.25 12.80 -5.60
N LEU A 3 -0.60 11.74 -5.11
CA LEU A 3 -1.20 10.77 -4.19
C LEU A 3 -1.50 11.35 -2.80
N LEU A 4 -0.60 12.19 -2.30
CA LEU A 4 -0.74 12.83 -0.99
C LEU A 4 -1.77 13.97 -1.01
N ALA A 5 -2.06 14.60 -2.16
CA ALA A 5 -3.05 15.67 -2.33
C ALA A 5 -3.19 16.67 -1.16
N GLY A 6 -2.08 17.06 -0.55
CA GLY A 6 -2.06 18.04 0.54
C GLY A 6 -1.81 17.46 1.93
N ILE A 7 -1.96 16.14 2.15
CA ILE A 7 -1.52 15.54 3.42
C ILE A 7 0.01 15.49 3.44
N THR A 8 0.59 16.08 4.47
CA THR A 8 2.05 16.17 4.66
C THR A 8 2.48 15.87 6.08
N GLU A 9 1.59 15.98 7.07
CA GLU A 9 1.96 15.81 8.47
C GLU A 9 1.83 14.35 8.91
N ILE A 10 2.66 13.97 9.89
CA ILE A 10 2.64 12.63 10.48
C ILE A 10 1.29 12.42 11.17
N GLY A 11 0.65 11.29 10.89
CA GLY A 11 -0.66 10.93 11.42
C GLY A 11 -1.82 11.41 10.57
N GLU A 12 -1.60 12.25 9.55
CA GLU A 12 -2.65 12.57 8.60
C GLU A 12 -3.07 11.34 7.80
N GLN A 13 -4.38 11.21 7.65
CA GLN A 13 -4.99 10.09 6.96
C GLN A 13 -5.83 10.58 5.80
N ARG A 14 -5.82 9.82 4.73
CA ARG A 14 -6.67 10.06 3.58
C ARG A 14 -7.37 8.78 3.17
N GLU A 15 -8.69 8.85 3.15
CA GLU A 15 -9.53 7.78 2.66
C GLU A 15 -10.03 8.09 1.25
N PHE A 16 -10.08 7.07 0.42
CA PHE A 16 -10.67 7.15 -0.91
C PHE A 16 -11.26 5.81 -1.29
N CYS A 17 -12.28 5.81 -2.14
CA CYS A 17 -12.91 4.59 -2.62
C CYS A 17 -12.62 4.42 -4.12
N ILE A 18 -12.36 3.19 -4.53
CA ILE A 18 -12.29 2.82 -5.96
C ILE A 18 -13.67 2.40 -6.46
N ASP A 19 -14.44 1.78 -5.57
CA ASP A 19 -15.81 1.32 -5.79
C ASP A 19 -16.54 1.30 -4.44
N ASN A 20 -17.83 0.98 -4.45
CA ASN A 20 -18.69 0.92 -3.29
C ASN A 20 -18.13 0.09 -2.12
N ASP A 21 -17.43 -1.01 -2.40
CA ASP A 21 -16.92 -1.93 -1.36
C ASP A 21 -15.40 -1.88 -1.18
N HIS A 22 -14.69 -1.12 -2.02
CA HIS A 22 -13.24 -1.02 -2.02
C HIS A 22 -12.81 0.35 -1.52
N ILE A 23 -12.70 0.47 -0.18
CA ILE A 23 -12.21 1.67 0.49
C ILE A 23 -10.73 1.47 0.77
N PHE A 24 -9.93 2.51 0.59
CA PHE A 24 -8.51 2.53 0.89
C PHE A 24 -8.20 3.69 1.81
N GLN A 25 -7.27 3.46 2.73
CA GLN A 25 -6.74 4.48 3.62
C GLN A 25 -5.23 4.58 3.42
N LEU A 26 -4.76 5.81 3.24
CA LEU A 26 -3.36 6.23 3.30
C LEU A 26 -3.14 6.91 4.65
N THR A 27 -2.09 6.55 5.37
CA THR A 27 -1.68 7.23 6.62
C THR A 27 -0.20 7.57 6.53
N ILE A 28 0.19 8.81 6.79
CA ILE A 28 1.61 9.18 6.86
C ILE A 28 2.16 8.72 8.22
N THR A 29 3.10 7.79 8.20
CA THR A 29 3.74 7.25 9.42
C THR A 29 5.05 7.96 9.74
N GLU A 30 5.79 8.37 8.72
CA GLU A 30 7.03 9.13 8.89
C GLU A 30 7.15 10.22 7.84
N GLN A 31 7.70 11.36 8.25
CA GLN A 31 8.00 12.48 7.38
C GLN A 31 9.47 12.85 7.47
N SER A 32 10.10 13.05 6.33
CA SER A 32 11.46 13.58 6.19
C SER A 32 11.48 14.63 5.08
N ARG A 33 12.59 15.38 5.00
CA ARG A 33 12.73 16.53 4.08
C ARG A 33 12.40 16.19 2.62
N TYR A 34 12.74 14.98 2.17
CA TYR A 34 12.56 14.54 0.78
C TYR A 34 11.84 13.20 0.63
N THR A 35 11.48 12.56 1.73
CA THR A 35 10.83 11.25 1.72
C THR A 35 9.66 11.24 2.68
N HIS A 36 8.58 10.54 2.34
CA HIS A 36 7.47 10.27 3.25
C HIS A 36 7.25 8.76 3.30
N VAL A 37 7.04 8.21 4.49
CA VAL A 37 6.60 6.84 4.65
C VAL A 37 5.09 6.87 4.86
N VAL A 38 4.39 6.12 4.02
CA VAL A 38 2.94 5.98 4.07
C VAL A 38 2.57 4.53 4.31
N GLU A 39 1.66 4.32 5.24
CA GLU A 39 0.91 3.08 5.34
C GLU A 39 -0.26 3.14 4.37
N PHE A 40 -0.38 2.12 3.53
CA PHE A 40 -1.46 1.96 2.56
C PHE A 40 -2.23 0.70 2.87
N ARG A 41 -3.51 0.84 3.19
CA ARG A 41 -4.35 -0.28 3.64
C ARG A 41 -5.72 -0.30 2.99
N GLN A 42 -6.20 -1.50 2.68
CA GLN A 42 -7.57 -1.70 2.22
C GLN A 42 -8.54 -1.83 3.40
N LEU A 43 -9.56 -0.99 3.39
CA LEU A 43 -10.72 -1.02 4.27
C LEU A 43 -11.88 -1.79 3.60
N THR A 44 -12.69 -2.48 4.41
CA THR A 44 -13.95 -3.10 3.97
C THR A 44 -15.10 -2.26 4.51
N ARG A 45 -16.04 -1.86 3.64
CA ARG A 45 -17.27 -1.19 4.09
C ARG A 45 -18.12 -2.21 4.87
N LYS A 46 -18.67 -1.79 6.01
CA LYS A 46 -19.36 -2.66 6.98
C LYS A 46 -20.41 -3.59 6.33
N GLU A 47 -20.37 -4.85 6.79
CA GLU A 47 -21.50 -5.77 6.96
C GLU A 47 -22.67 -5.67 5.97
N SER A 48 -22.47 -6.14 4.74
CA SER A 48 -23.57 -6.72 3.98
C SER A 48 -23.15 -8.09 3.44
N ASP A 49 -23.38 -9.09 4.29
CA ASP A 49 -23.83 -10.46 4.00
C ASP A 49 -23.11 -11.37 2.97
N SER A 50 -22.09 -10.94 2.23
CA SER A 50 -21.37 -11.82 1.31
C SER A 50 -20.05 -12.33 1.91
N LEU A 51 -20.17 -13.51 2.54
CA LEU A 51 -19.12 -14.49 2.85
C LEU A 51 -18.23 -14.19 4.07
N ARG A 52 -18.46 -14.96 5.15
CA ARG A 52 -17.63 -15.10 6.36
C ARG A 52 -16.12 -15.32 6.08
N ILE A 53 -15.76 -15.72 4.86
CA ILE A 53 -14.39 -15.91 4.36
C ILE A 53 -13.63 -14.57 4.27
N GLY A 54 -14.30 -13.47 3.89
CA GLY A 54 -13.68 -12.15 3.73
C GLY A 54 -13.23 -11.49 5.04
N LYS A 55 -13.66 -12.02 6.19
CA LYS A 55 -13.28 -11.60 7.54
C LYS A 55 -12.04 -12.34 8.07
N LEU A 56 -11.75 -13.52 7.51
CA LEU A 56 -10.63 -14.38 7.90
C LEU A 56 -9.36 -14.10 7.08
N LEU A 57 -9.52 -13.54 5.87
CA LEU A 57 -8.39 -13.20 5.02
C LEU A 57 -7.75 -11.87 5.45
N PRO A 58 -6.42 -11.82 5.62
CA PRO A 58 -5.71 -10.59 5.90
C PRO A 58 -5.91 -9.63 4.73
N LYS A 59 -6.31 -8.40 5.04
CA LYS A 59 -6.46 -7.35 4.02
C LYS A 59 -5.08 -6.91 3.56
N PRO A 60 -4.91 -6.55 2.28
CA PRO A 60 -3.63 -6.07 1.81
C PRO A 60 -3.29 -4.73 2.50
N THR A 61 -2.15 -4.75 3.17
CA THR A 61 -1.48 -3.61 3.80
C THR A 61 -0.06 -3.54 3.27
N MET A 62 0.42 -2.33 2.97
CA MET A 62 1.80 -2.09 2.57
C MET A 62 2.33 -0.81 3.20
N ILE A 63 3.59 -0.83 3.59
CA ILE A 63 4.34 0.35 4.00
C ILE A 63 5.18 0.78 2.81
N ILE A 64 4.99 2.00 2.35
CA ILE A 64 5.58 2.53 1.12
C ILE A 64 6.37 3.80 1.47
N ARG A 65 7.62 3.88 1.03
CA ARG A 65 8.41 5.11 1.06
C ARG A 65 8.28 5.83 -0.28
N LEU A 66 7.84 7.08 -0.24
CA LEU A 66 7.70 7.96 -1.37
C LEU A 66 8.88 8.93 -1.40
N TYR A 67 9.63 8.93 -2.49
CA TYR A 67 10.73 9.86 -2.75
C TYR A 67 10.23 11.02 -3.62
N HIS A 68 10.37 12.25 -3.13
CA HIS A 68 9.85 13.43 -3.84
C HIS A 68 10.75 13.88 -4.99
N ASP A 69 12.05 13.68 -4.83
CA ASP A 69 13.10 14.06 -5.77
C ASP A 69 13.15 13.12 -6.99
N ALA A 70 13.22 11.81 -6.75
CA ALA A 70 13.26 10.80 -7.80
C ALA A 70 11.85 10.46 -8.35
N ARG A 71 10.79 10.91 -7.68
CA ARG A 71 9.38 10.52 -7.95
C ARG A 71 9.20 9.00 -7.94
N VAL A 72 9.94 8.32 -7.07
CA VAL A 72 9.94 6.86 -6.91
C VAL A 72 9.16 6.48 -5.66
N ALA A 73 8.52 5.30 -5.69
CA ALA A 73 7.94 4.67 -4.53
C ALA A 73 8.65 3.33 -4.27
N GLU A 74 9.05 3.09 -3.03
CA GLU A 74 9.68 1.86 -2.56
C GLU A 74 8.76 1.16 -1.58
N VAL A 75 8.49 -0.14 -1.77
CA VAL A 75 7.75 -0.94 -0.78
C VAL A 75 8.73 -1.42 0.29
N ILE A 76 8.50 -0.99 1.52
CA ILE A 76 9.30 -1.39 2.69
C ILE A 76 8.77 -2.71 3.27
N GLU A 77 7.45 -2.79 3.48
CA GLU A 77 6.79 -3.94 4.10
C GLU A 77 5.44 -4.26 3.44
N THR A 78 5.03 -5.52 3.54
CA THR A 78 3.73 -6.00 3.05
C THR A 78 3.03 -6.85 4.12
N ALA A 79 1.72 -7.02 4.02
CA ALA A 79 0.91 -7.83 4.96
C ALA A 79 1.47 -9.24 5.25
N LYS A 80 2.21 -9.83 4.30
CA LYS A 80 2.76 -11.19 4.39
C LYS A 80 4.24 -11.22 4.82
N SER A 81 4.98 -10.12 4.69
CA SER A 81 6.44 -10.09 4.92
C SER A 81 6.89 -8.77 5.56
N ARG A 82 7.62 -8.89 6.67
CA ARG A 82 8.05 -7.77 7.52
C ARG A 82 9.34 -7.07 7.08
N ALA A 83 9.93 -7.45 5.95
CA ALA A 83 11.00 -6.70 5.27
C ALA A 83 11.40 -7.46 4.00
N ILE A 84 11.19 -6.87 2.83
CA ILE A 84 11.61 -7.49 1.57
C ILE A 84 13.09 -7.22 1.36
N LYS A 85 13.94 -8.25 1.46
CA LYS A 85 15.37 -8.10 1.19
C LYS A 85 15.62 -7.90 -0.31
N PRO A 86 16.61 -7.07 -0.69
CA PRO A 86 16.92 -6.79 -2.09
C PRO A 86 17.45 -8.00 -2.87
N ARG A 87 18.11 -8.95 -2.18
CA ARG A 87 18.61 -10.21 -2.70
C ARG A 87 18.57 -11.27 -1.60
N TYR A 88 18.26 -12.50 -1.96
CA TYR A 88 18.44 -13.66 -1.10
C TYR A 88 19.57 -14.51 -1.70
N ASP A 89 20.59 -14.82 -0.91
CA ASP A 89 21.61 -15.78 -1.32
C ASP A 89 20.98 -17.18 -1.38
N TYR A 90 21.22 -17.89 -2.49
CA TYR A 90 20.70 -19.23 -2.69
C TYR A 90 21.76 -20.28 -2.33
N PRO A 91 21.39 -21.36 -1.61
CA PRO A 91 20.05 -21.75 -1.16
C PRO A 91 19.53 -20.93 0.04
N ASN A 92 18.38 -20.26 -0.15
CA ASN A 92 17.72 -19.51 0.90
C ASN A 92 17.00 -20.50 1.85
N PRO A 93 17.29 -20.51 3.17
CA PRO A 93 16.66 -21.41 4.14
C PRO A 93 15.13 -21.30 4.19
N SER A 94 14.57 -20.15 3.80
CA SER A 94 13.13 -19.89 3.75
C SER A 94 12.48 -20.23 2.40
N MET A 95 13.24 -20.75 1.43
CA MET A 95 12.79 -21.05 0.05
C MET A 95 12.03 -19.88 -0.62
N LEU A 96 12.42 -18.64 -0.33
CA LEU A 96 11.77 -17.47 -0.94
C LEU A 96 12.13 -17.37 -2.43
N HIS A 97 11.15 -16.96 -3.22
CA HIS A 97 11.30 -16.83 -4.67
C HIS A 97 12.19 -15.62 -5.02
N PRO A 98 13.11 -15.74 -6.01
CA PRO A 98 14.04 -14.66 -6.37
C PRO A 98 13.34 -13.36 -6.84
N ASP A 99 12.11 -13.46 -7.33
CA ASP A 99 11.33 -12.39 -7.95
C ASP A 99 10.31 -11.73 -7.02
N GLU A 100 10.25 -12.09 -5.73
CA GLU A 100 9.30 -11.51 -4.76
C GLU A 100 9.34 -9.98 -4.70
N LYS A 101 10.53 -9.39 -4.80
CA LYS A 101 10.70 -7.94 -4.86
C LYS A 101 10.07 -7.35 -6.12
N GLN A 102 10.24 -8.00 -7.27
CA GLN A 102 9.65 -7.57 -8.54
C GLN A 102 8.13 -7.72 -8.51
N GLN A 103 7.61 -8.84 -8.00
CA GLN A 103 6.17 -9.06 -7.84
C GLN A 103 5.54 -7.99 -6.94
N THR A 104 6.21 -7.61 -5.86
CA THR A 104 5.72 -6.57 -4.95
C THR A 104 5.71 -5.19 -5.60
N TYR A 105 6.75 -4.84 -6.37
CA TYR A 105 6.78 -3.59 -7.13
C TYR A 105 5.71 -3.54 -8.22
N GLN A 106 5.51 -4.66 -8.93
CA GLN A 106 4.46 -4.77 -9.94
C GLN A 106 3.08 -4.61 -9.30
N PHE A 107 2.84 -5.30 -8.18
CA PHE A 107 1.60 -5.17 -7.42
C PHE A 107 1.35 -3.73 -6.97
N LEU A 108 2.36 -3.05 -6.39
CA LEU A 108 2.24 -1.64 -6.03
C LEU A 108 1.89 -0.77 -7.25
N THR A 109 2.57 -1.01 -8.36
CA THR A 109 2.36 -0.23 -9.60
C THR A 109 0.93 -0.38 -10.11
N GLU A 110 0.45 -1.60 -10.23
CA GLU A 110 -0.93 -1.89 -10.66
C GLU A 110 -1.95 -1.31 -9.68
N TRP A 111 -1.67 -1.41 -8.37
CA TRP A 111 -2.57 -0.91 -7.35
C TRP A 111 -2.67 0.63 -7.39
N LEU A 112 -1.54 1.33 -7.47
CA LEU A 112 -1.51 2.80 -7.60
C LEU A 112 -2.15 3.27 -8.92
N GLN A 113 -1.89 2.57 -10.02
CA GLN A 113 -2.52 2.88 -11.31
C GLN A 113 -4.05 2.69 -11.25
N THR A 114 -4.51 1.64 -10.58
CA THR A 114 -5.95 1.40 -10.36
C THR A 114 -6.54 2.51 -9.50
N CYS A 115 -5.85 2.90 -8.41
CA CYS A 115 -6.26 4.03 -7.56
C CYS A 115 -6.32 5.35 -8.34
N LEU A 116 -5.37 5.62 -9.24
CA LEU A 116 -5.37 6.84 -10.06
C LEU A 116 -6.47 6.84 -11.12
N ARG A 117 -6.83 5.67 -11.65
CA ARG A 117 -7.81 5.52 -12.73
C ARG A 117 -9.25 5.52 -12.23
N LEU A 118 -9.48 4.82 -11.13
CA LEU A 118 -10.81 4.54 -10.59
C LEU A 118 -11.08 5.23 -9.26
N GLY A 119 -10.05 5.80 -8.62
CA GLY A 119 -10.18 6.45 -7.33
C GLY A 119 -11.14 7.62 -7.39
N GLN A 120 -12.28 7.46 -6.73
CA GLN A 120 -13.22 8.51 -6.42
C GLN A 120 -12.86 9.05 -5.04
N THR A 121 -12.65 10.36 -4.93
CA THR A 121 -12.59 10.99 -3.61
C THR A 121 -14.00 10.96 -3.06
N ALA A 122 -14.28 10.09 -2.09
CA ALA A 122 -15.47 10.21 -1.27
C ALA A 122 -15.35 11.53 -0.50
N ILE A 123 -15.93 12.59 -1.05
CA ILE A 123 -16.09 13.86 -0.35
C ILE A 123 -17.30 13.68 0.56
N LYS A 124 -17.07 13.64 1.87
CA LYS A 124 -18.05 14.06 2.86
C LYS A 124 -17.37 14.52 4.13
#